data_AF-A0A1B7NQ14-F1
#
_entry.id   AF-A0A1B7NQ14-F1
#
_cell.length_a   1.000
_cell.length_b   1.000
_cell.length_c   1.000
_cell.angle_alpha   90.00
_cell.angle_beta   90.00
_cell.angle_gamma   90.00
#
_symmetry.space_group_name_H-M   'P 1'
#
loop_
_entity.id
_entity.type
_entity.pdbx_description
1 polymer ?
#
loop_
_entity_poly.entity_id
_entity_poly.type
_entity_poly.pdbx_seq_one_letter_code
_entity_poly.pdbx_strand_id
1 'polypeptide(L)'
;MAPNQGLEDDIAAAVASETAPDGTEVHNATALWNDGNTGVIKLDPWLEPFTDSLRRRFSHTNRWIQTINETEGGLEVFSRGYEKFGFNVKDNGDIVYREWAPNAVDAHLIGDFSMC
;
A
#
# COMPACT_ATOMS: atom_id res chain seq x y z
N MET A 1 6.06 26.89 7.17
CA MET A 1 5.63 25.74 6.36
C MET A 1 4.60 25.01 7.21
N ALA A 2 3.31 25.14 6.88
CA ALA A 2 2.24 24.54 7.67
C ALA A 2 2.40 23.01 7.66
N PRO A 3 2.05 22.30 8.75
CA PRO A 3 1.97 20.85 8.70
C PRO A 3 0.90 20.45 7.69
N ASN A 4 1.10 19.35 6.99
CA ASN A 4 0.17 18.82 5.97
C ASN A 4 -1.11 18.28 6.64
N GLN A 5 -1.91 19.15 7.25
CA GLN A 5 -3.16 18.81 7.93
C GLN A 5 -4.10 18.02 7.02
N GLY A 6 -4.15 18.37 5.72
CA GLY A 6 -4.96 17.63 4.74
C GLY A 6 -4.53 16.18 4.55
N LEU A 7 -3.22 15.88 4.60
CA LEU A 7 -2.73 14.51 4.46
C LEU A 7 -3.05 13.67 5.71
N GLU A 8 -3.01 14.29 6.89
CA GLU A 8 -3.38 13.62 8.15
C GLU A 8 -4.88 13.29 8.16
N ASP A 9 -5.71 14.22 7.68
CA ASP A 9 -7.16 14.04 7.55
C ASP A 9 -7.51 12.98 6.49
N ASP A 10 -6.82 12.97 5.35
CA ASP A 10 -7.06 12.01 4.25
C ASP A 10 -6.68 10.57 4.63
N ILE A 11 -5.57 10.38 5.37
CA ILE A 11 -5.17 9.04 5.82
C ILE A 11 -6.05 8.59 6.99
N ALA A 12 -6.42 9.49 7.90
CA ALA A 12 -7.37 9.18 8.96
C ALA A 12 -8.74 8.76 8.39
N ALA A 13 -9.19 9.38 7.30
CA ALA A 13 -10.40 8.98 6.58
C ALA A 13 -10.26 7.62 5.88
N ALA A 14 -9.12 7.36 5.22
CA ALA A 14 -8.85 6.09 4.55
C ALA A 14 -8.85 4.91 5.55
N VAL A 15 -8.19 5.07 6.71
CA VAL A 15 -8.12 4.02 7.74
C VAL A 15 -9.42 3.90 8.55
N ALA A 16 -10.16 4.98 8.74
CA ALA A 16 -11.50 4.91 9.33
C ALA A 16 -12.51 4.16 8.43
N SER A 17 -12.24 4.09 7.12
CA SER A 17 -13.05 3.29 6.18
C SER A 17 -12.65 1.82 6.09
N GLU A 18 -11.48 1.44 6.62
CA GLU A 18 -11.08 0.04 6.73
C GLU A 18 -11.75 -0.59 7.96
N THR A 19 -12.79 -1.39 7.72
CA THR A 19 -13.32 -2.27 8.75
C THR A 19 -12.32 -3.39 9.02
N ALA A 20 -11.96 -3.57 10.30
CA ALA A 20 -11.24 -4.77 10.70
C ALA A 20 -12.04 -6.01 10.24
N PRO A 21 -11.38 -7.11 9.83
CA PRO A 21 -12.06 -8.31 9.32
C PRO A 21 -13.06 -8.94 10.30
N ASP A 22 -13.04 -8.52 11.57
CA ASP A 22 -13.94 -8.95 12.65
C ASP A 22 -15.15 -8.00 12.86
N GLY A 23 -15.41 -7.08 11.93
CA GLY A 23 -16.60 -6.21 11.98
C GLY A 23 -16.66 -5.22 13.14
N THR A 24 -15.54 -5.01 13.85
CA THR A 24 -15.42 -3.99 14.89
C THR A 24 -15.09 -2.64 14.27
N GLU A 25 -15.95 -1.65 14.49
CA GLU A 25 -15.70 -0.27 14.08
C GLU A 25 -14.51 0.30 14.87
N VAL A 26 -13.49 0.80 14.16
CA VAL A 26 -12.31 1.48 14.74
C VAL A 26 -12.70 2.89 15.23
N HIS A 27 -13.49 2.95 16.30
CA HIS A 27 -14.08 4.17 16.86
C HIS A 27 -13.09 5.20 17.44
N ASN A 28 -11.80 4.90 17.44
CA ASN A 28 -10.77 5.70 18.09
C ASN A 28 -9.47 5.81 17.28
N ALA A 29 -9.45 5.34 16.03
CA ALA A 29 -8.28 5.49 15.16
C ALA A 29 -7.92 6.98 15.05
N THR A 30 -8.85 7.84 14.65
CA THR A 30 -8.62 9.29 14.50
C THR A 30 -7.95 9.98 15.70
N ALA A 31 -8.21 9.55 16.93
CA ALA A 31 -7.61 10.14 18.14
C ALA A 31 -6.15 9.74 18.38
N LEU A 32 -5.73 8.56 17.90
CA LEU A 32 -4.34 8.08 17.99
C LEU A 32 -3.44 8.70 16.92
N TRP A 33 -4.05 9.17 15.82
CA TRP A 33 -3.36 9.76 14.67
C TRP A 33 -2.96 11.22 14.94
N ASN A 34 -3.79 11.96 15.67
CA ASN A 34 -3.57 13.37 16.01
C ASN A 34 -2.44 13.63 17.03
N ASP A 35 -1.75 12.59 17.52
CA ASP A 35 -0.70 12.68 18.54
C ASP A 35 0.73 12.68 17.96
N GLY A 36 0.93 13.35 16.82
CA GLY A 36 2.25 13.42 16.17
C GLY A 36 2.81 12.06 15.76
N ASN A 37 1.91 11.11 15.47
CA ASN A 37 2.19 9.78 14.94
C ASN A 37 2.91 8.84 15.93
N THR A 38 2.68 9.02 17.23
CA THR A 38 3.29 8.23 18.32
C THR A 38 2.27 7.61 19.28
N GLY A 39 1.04 7.35 18.83
CA GLY A 39 -0.02 6.75 19.65
C GLY A 39 0.36 5.43 20.32
N VAL A 40 1.32 4.67 19.75
CA VAL A 40 1.88 3.44 20.34
C VAL A 40 2.65 3.69 21.65
N ILE A 41 3.24 4.86 21.85
CA ILE A 41 4.00 5.21 23.07
C ILE A 41 3.05 5.41 24.25
N LYS A 42 1.81 5.85 24.01
CA LYS A 42 0.78 5.93 25.04
C LYS A 42 0.35 4.54 25.54
N LEU A 43 0.40 3.54 24.66
CA LEU A 43 0.07 2.16 24.99
C LEU A 43 1.24 1.46 25.70
N ASP A 44 2.48 1.76 25.27
CA ASP A 44 3.70 1.25 25.89
C ASP A 44 4.73 2.37 26.11
N PRO A 45 4.83 2.90 27.35
CA PRO A 45 5.80 3.93 27.69
C PRO A 45 7.28 3.53 27.50
N TRP A 46 7.60 2.24 27.43
CA TRP A 46 8.97 1.79 27.20
C TRP A 46 9.51 2.16 25.81
N LEU A 47 8.63 2.59 24.90
CA LEU A 47 8.98 3.01 23.55
C LEU A 47 9.40 4.48 23.45
N GLU A 48 9.28 5.27 24.53
CA GLU A 48 9.64 6.69 24.55
C GLU A 48 11.07 7.00 24.04
N PRO A 49 12.12 6.21 24.38
CA PRO A 49 13.47 6.43 23.85
C PRO A 49 13.58 6.26 22.32
N PHE A 50 12.58 5.64 21.66
CA PHE A 50 12.58 5.34 20.23
C PHE A 50 11.62 6.22 19.42
N THR A 51 11.05 7.26 20.03
CA THR A 51 10.08 8.18 19.42
C THR A 51 10.49 8.65 18.02
N ASP A 52 11.71 9.13 17.85
CA ASP A 52 12.17 9.65 16.57
C ASP A 52 12.24 8.57 15.48
N SER A 53 12.60 7.35 15.84
CA SER A 53 12.62 6.22 14.92
C SER A 53 11.21 5.81 14.50
N LEU A 54 10.25 5.84 15.43
CA LEU A 54 8.84 5.55 15.16
C LEU A 54 8.24 6.61 14.23
N ARG A 55 8.45 7.90 14.54
CA ARG A 55 7.99 9.01 13.69
C ARG A 55 8.57 8.94 12.27
N ARG A 56 9.86 8.60 12.13
CA ARG A 56 10.50 8.42 10.82
C ARG A 56 9.89 7.27 10.03
N ARG A 57 9.64 6.12 10.66
CA ARG A 57 9.02 4.97 9.98
C ARG A 57 7.61 5.28 9.52
N PHE A 58 6.81 5.88 10.40
CA PHE A 58 5.43 6.23 10.08
C PHE A 58 5.34 7.23 8.93
N SER A 59 6.12 8.32 8.99
CA SER A 59 6.17 9.30 7.90
C SER A 59 6.65 8.69 6.57
N HIS A 60 7.60 7.75 6.62
CA HIS A 60 8.05 7.03 5.43
C HIS A 60 6.95 6.16 4.83
N THR A 61 6.23 5.40 5.66
CA THR A 61 5.11 4.56 5.22
C THR A 61 3.99 5.42 4.63
N ASN A 62 3.58 6.50 5.29
CA ASN A 62 2.54 7.38 4.80
C ASN A 62 2.89 8.02 3.45
N ARG A 63 4.16 8.41 3.27
CA ARG A 63 4.64 8.90 1.97
C ARG A 63 4.46 7.86 0.87
N TRP A 64 4.76 6.59 1.14
CA TRP A 64 4.56 5.53 0.16
C TRP A 64 3.09 5.21 -0.08
N ILE A 65 2.26 5.17 0.96
CA ILE A 65 0.81 5.00 0.82
C ILE A 65 0.24 6.11 -0.06
N GLN A 66 0.61 7.37 0.20
CA GLN A 66 0.21 8.51 -0.63
C GLN A 66 0.67 8.34 -2.08
N THR A 67 1.94 7.96 -2.28
CA THR A 67 2.48 7.72 -3.63
C THR A 67 1.67 6.65 -4.37
N ILE A 68 1.38 5.52 -3.73
CA ILE A 68 0.58 4.43 -4.32
C ILE A 68 -0.85 4.88 -4.60
N ASN A 69 -1.47 5.64 -3.69
CA ASN A 69 -2.82 6.17 -3.90
C ASN A 69 -2.87 7.09 -5.12
N GLU A 70 -1.87 7.97 -5.27
CA GLU A 70 -1.77 8.93 -6.38
C GLU A 70 -1.42 8.25 -7.72
N THR A 71 -0.55 7.22 -7.73
CA THR A 71 -0.05 6.63 -8.98
C THR A 71 -0.79 5.37 -9.42
N GLU A 72 -1.30 4.57 -8.49
CA GLU A 72 -1.88 3.24 -8.76
C GLU A 72 -3.38 3.15 -8.43
N GLY A 73 -3.97 4.21 -7.88
CA GLY A 73 -5.40 4.28 -7.55
C GLY A 73 -5.78 3.56 -6.26
N GLY A 74 -4.81 3.35 -5.35
CA GLY A 74 -5.03 2.78 -4.03
C GLY A 74 -4.37 1.42 -3.82
N LEU A 75 -4.21 1.03 -2.55
CA LEU A 75 -3.58 -0.23 -2.16
C LEU A 75 -4.32 -1.47 -2.69
N GLU A 76 -5.66 -1.43 -2.75
CA GLU A 76 -6.48 -2.54 -3.27
C GLU A 76 -6.32 -2.77 -4.77
N VAL A 77 -6.11 -1.72 -5.55
CA VAL A 77 -5.84 -1.85 -6.99
C VAL A 77 -4.39 -2.27 -7.22
N PHE A 78 -3.47 -1.73 -6.43
CA PHE A 78 -2.04 -2.04 -6.49
C PHE A 78 -1.75 -3.51 -6.14
N SER A 79 -2.39 -4.04 -5.10
CA SER A 79 -2.19 -5.42 -4.63
C SER A 79 -2.63 -6.48 -5.64
N ARG A 80 -3.58 -6.15 -6.52
CA ARG A 80 -4.08 -7.01 -7.61
C ARG A 80 -3.18 -7.03 -8.84
N GLY A 81 -1.87 -6.89 -8.63
CA GLY A 81 -0.86 -6.97 -9.70
C GLY A 81 -0.89 -8.29 -10.47
N TYR A 82 -1.35 -9.39 -9.86
CA TYR A 82 -1.49 -10.70 -10.53
C TYR A 82 -2.51 -10.67 -11.69
N GLU A 83 -3.47 -9.75 -11.68
CA GLU A 83 -4.42 -9.55 -12.79
C GLU A 83 -3.76 -8.87 -14.00
N LYS A 84 -2.58 -8.26 -13.81
CA LYS A 84 -1.84 -7.51 -14.83
C LYS A 84 -0.54 -8.19 -15.27
N PHE A 85 0.17 -8.83 -14.35
CA PHE A 85 1.46 -9.50 -14.57
C PHE A 85 1.30 -11.01 -14.61
N GLY A 86 2.26 -11.72 -15.22
CA GLY A 86 2.15 -13.14 -15.51
C GLY A 86 1.19 -13.41 -16.68
N PHE A 87 0.67 -14.63 -16.75
CA PHE A 87 -0.29 -15.06 -17.77
C PHE A 87 -1.72 -14.78 -17.32
N ASN A 88 -2.47 -14.06 -18.14
CA ASN A 88 -3.88 -13.77 -17.94
C ASN A 88 -4.66 -14.09 -19.21
N VAL A 89 -5.76 -14.85 -19.08
CA VAL A 89 -6.66 -15.18 -20.19
C VAL A 89 -7.81 -14.17 -20.19
N LYS A 90 -8.00 -13.50 -21.33
CA LYS A 90 -9.11 -12.56 -21.54
C LYS A 90 -10.40 -13.30 -21.91
N ASP A 91 -11.53 -12.62 -21.77
CA ASP A 91 -12.85 -13.18 -22.11
C ASP A 91 -12.98 -13.59 -23.59
N ASN A 92 -12.20 -12.98 -24.49
CA ASN A 92 -12.14 -13.33 -25.91
C ASN A 92 -11.24 -14.55 -26.21
N GLY A 93 -10.60 -15.14 -25.20
CA GLY A 93 -9.68 -16.26 -25.32
C GLY A 93 -8.21 -15.88 -25.56
N ASP A 94 -7.89 -14.59 -25.72
CA ASP A 94 -6.50 -14.15 -25.87
C ASP A 94 -5.72 -14.33 -24.56
N ILE A 95 -4.47 -14.77 -24.67
CA ILE A 95 -3.54 -14.88 -23.55
C ILE A 95 -2.60 -13.67 -23.56
N VAL A 96 -2.60 -12.89 -22.49
CA VAL A 96 -1.62 -11.82 -22.27
C VAL A 96 -0.59 -12.28 -21.26
N TYR A 97 0.69 -12.20 -21.63
CA TYR A 97 1.81 -12.36 -20.73
C TYR A 97 2.49 -11.01 -20.48
N ARG A 98 2.81 -10.69 -19.22
CA ARG A 98 3.55 -9.49 -18.84
C ARG A 98 4.55 -9.78 -17.72
N GLU A 99 5.79 -9.38 -17.93
CA GLU A 99 6.89 -9.52 -16.97
C GLU A 99 7.58 -8.18 -16.76
N TRP A 100 8.07 -7.92 -15.54
CA TRP A 100 8.92 -6.76 -15.30
C TRP A 100 10.39 -7.15 -15.46
N ALA A 101 10.98 -6.80 -16.61
CA ALA A 101 12.38 -7.08 -16.92
C ALA A 101 13.05 -5.82 -17.52
N PRO A 102 13.28 -4.76 -16.73
CA PRO A 102 13.71 -3.45 -17.24
C PRO A 102 15.08 -3.46 -17.92
N ASN A 103 15.89 -4.48 -17.66
CA ASN A 103 17.25 -4.61 -18.21
C ASN A 103 17.37 -5.78 -19.19
N ALA A 104 16.26 -6.37 -19.65
CA ALA A 104 16.30 -7.41 -20.67
C ALA A 104 16.68 -6.81 -22.04
N VAL A 105 17.60 -7.47 -22.75
CA VAL A 105 17.93 -7.12 -24.13
C VAL A 105 16.93 -7.75 -25.08
N ASP A 106 16.66 -9.03 -24.87
CA ASP A 106 15.68 -9.82 -25.61
C ASP A 106 14.81 -10.62 -24.63
N ALA A 107 13.57 -10.88 -25.02
CA ALA A 107 12.63 -11.69 -24.27
C ALA A 107 11.93 -12.67 -25.21
N HIS A 108 11.83 -13.93 -24.78
CA HIS A 108 11.18 -15.00 -25.53
C HIS A 108 10.22 -15.74 -24.62
N LEU A 109 9.06 -16.10 -25.17
CA LEU A 109 8.07 -16.94 -24.53
C LEU A 109 8.20 -18.36 -25.11
N ILE A 110 8.64 -19.32 -24.28
CA ILE A 110 8.96 -20.69 -24.70
C ILE A 110 8.23 -21.68 -23.78
N GLY A 111 7.78 -22.79 -24.33
CA GLY A 111 7.16 -23.90 -23.61
C GLY A 111 6.62 -24.96 -24.56
N ASP A 112 5.90 -25.97 -24.05
CA ASP A 112 5.39 -27.08 -24.87
C ASP A 112 4.48 -26.62 -26.02
N PHE A 113 3.80 -25.46 -25.87
CA PHE A 113 2.98 -24.83 -26.91
C PHE A 113 3.77 -24.33 -28.14
N SER A 114 5.11 -24.27 -28.04
CA SER A 114 5.99 -23.76 -29.10
C SER A 114 6.72 -24.85 -29.89
N MET A 115 6.50 -26.13 -29.59
CA MET A 115 7.24 -27.27 -30.16
C MET A 115 6.46 -28.09 -31.21
N CYS A 116 5.58 -27.46 -32.00
CA CYS A 116 4.91 -28.07 -33.17
C CYS A 116 5.34 -27.41 -34.48
#